data_AF-A0A1E4XDG6-F1
#
_entry.id   AF-A0A1E4XDG6-F1
#
_cell.length_a   1.000
_cell.length_b   1.000
_cell.length_c   1.000
_cell.angle_alpha   90.00
_cell.angle_beta   90.00
_cell.angle_gamma   90.00
#
_symmetry.space_group_name_H-M   'P 1'
#
loop_
_entity.id
_entity.type
_entity.pdbx_description
1 polymer ?
#
loop_
_entity_poly.entity_id
_entity_poly.type
_entity_poly.pdbx_seq_one_letter_code
_entity_poly.pdbx_strand_id
1 'polypeptide(L)'
;MTILSIRKANKDELQSLIDFELTQYKSRVAKHDVDDAKINRDIDNGIDIAAKGYTTPRKLFLGALEEIVGTTLQLALNAAQARIDAGAKLYTGGSDIARTFGLGAVLYIVKPESEQAEDIKTITKEVNEQYTADIDAHNEKVFAQEAEALKAEEAAIAAQLRAEDEQRAQADFDKRVRARMKGAK
;
A
#
# COMPACT_ATOMS: atom_id res chain seq x y z
N MET A 1 -11.00 -21.28 -12.24
CA MET A 1 -11.13 -20.96 -10.81
C MET A 1 -9.81 -20.36 -10.34
N THR A 2 -9.75 -19.05 -10.16
CA THR A 2 -8.70 -18.45 -9.34
C THR A 2 -8.94 -18.90 -7.90
N ILE A 3 -7.97 -19.61 -7.32
CA ILE A 3 -8.05 -20.00 -5.90
C ILE A 3 -7.93 -18.71 -5.09
N LEU A 4 -9.05 -18.26 -4.52
CA LEU A 4 -9.05 -17.16 -3.57
C LEU A 4 -8.31 -17.64 -2.32
N SER A 5 -7.15 -17.06 -2.05
CA SER A 5 -6.33 -17.44 -0.90
C SER A 5 -6.07 -16.23 -0.02
N ILE A 6 -6.22 -16.46 1.29
CA ILE A 6 -5.88 -15.51 2.33
C ILE A 6 -4.38 -15.26 2.28
N ARG A 7 -3.98 -14.00 2.24
CA ARG A 7 -2.59 -13.59 2.27
C ARG A 7 -2.08 -13.64 3.71
N LYS A 8 -0.88 -14.17 3.89
CA LYS A 8 -0.16 -14.22 5.17
C LYS A 8 1.03 -13.28 5.13
N ALA A 9 1.38 -12.73 6.29
CA ALA A 9 2.58 -11.92 6.44
C ALA A 9 3.84 -12.72 6.09
N ASN A 10 4.65 -12.16 5.20
CA ASN A 10 5.93 -12.71 4.78
C ASN A 10 7.05 -11.76 5.23
N LYS A 11 8.00 -12.28 6.01
CA LYS A 11 9.12 -11.51 6.55
C LYS A 11 10.08 -11.02 5.47
N ASP A 12 10.35 -11.84 4.45
CA ASP A 12 11.30 -11.50 3.39
C ASP A 12 10.72 -10.41 2.48
N GLU A 13 9.42 -10.48 2.23
CA GLU A 13 8.70 -9.43 1.50
C GLU A 13 8.69 -8.11 2.27
N LEU A 14 8.31 -8.14 3.56
CA LEU A 14 8.32 -6.95 4.41
C LEU A 14 9.73 -6.33 4.48
N GLN A 15 10.77 -7.16 4.63
CA GLN A 15 12.15 -6.67 4.66
C GLN A 15 12.54 -6.04 3.32
N SER A 16 12.15 -6.64 2.19
CA SER A 16 12.42 -6.08 0.86
C SER A 16 11.75 -4.71 0.67
N LEU A 17 10.54 -4.52 1.19
CA LEU A 17 9.86 -3.22 1.18
C LEU A 17 10.57 -2.18 2.04
N ILE A 18 11.03 -2.58 3.23
CA ILE A 18 11.83 -1.71 4.11
C ILE A 18 13.13 -1.31 3.40
N ASP A 19 13.86 -2.28 2.84
CA ASP A 19 15.14 -2.04 2.16
C ASP A 19 14.98 -1.11 0.95
N PHE A 20 13.87 -1.25 0.23
CA PHE A 20 13.52 -0.35 -0.86
C PHE A 20 13.37 1.10 -0.36
N GLU A 21 12.56 1.32 0.67
CA GLU A 21 12.36 2.66 1.23
C GLU A 21 13.63 3.25 1.83
N LEU A 22 14.46 2.43 2.49
CA LEU A 22 15.75 2.85 3.02
C LEU A 22 16.78 3.19 1.94
N THR A 23 16.69 2.54 0.78
CA THR A 23 17.51 2.88 -0.38
C THR A 23 17.13 4.26 -0.92
N GLN A 24 15.83 4.54 -1.04
CA GLN A 24 15.34 5.86 -1.46
C GLN A 24 15.69 6.94 -0.43
N TYR A 25 15.52 6.66 0.86
CA TYR A 25 15.83 7.59 1.95
C TYR A 25 17.24 8.18 1.84
N LYS A 26 18.24 7.35 1.50
CA LYS A 26 19.65 7.77 1.43
C LYS A 26 19.94 8.84 0.38
N SER A 27 19.17 8.88 -0.70
CA SER A 27 19.36 9.84 -1.80
C SER A 27 18.38 11.01 -1.76
N ARG A 28 17.45 11.03 -0.80
CA ARG A 28 16.41 12.06 -0.70
C ARG A 28 16.85 13.25 0.14
N VAL A 29 16.49 14.45 -0.33
CA VAL A 29 16.51 15.68 0.46
C VAL A 29 15.25 15.77 1.30
N ALA A 30 15.42 15.85 2.61
CA ALA A 30 14.32 15.93 3.56
C ALA A 30 13.40 17.12 3.22
N LYS A 31 12.08 16.90 3.31
CA LYS A 31 11.03 17.91 3.11
C LYS A 31 10.93 18.51 1.69
N HIS A 32 11.69 18.03 0.71
CA HIS A 32 11.67 18.55 -0.65
C HIS A 32 11.18 17.55 -1.70
N ASP A 33 11.26 16.25 -1.42
CA ASP A 33 10.96 15.24 -2.45
C ASP A 33 9.48 14.83 -2.51
N VAL A 34 9.02 14.57 -3.73
CA VAL A 34 7.66 14.16 -4.09
C VAL A 34 7.76 12.73 -4.63
N ASP A 35 7.09 11.76 -4.01
CA ASP A 35 7.22 10.36 -4.41
C ASP A 35 6.36 10.00 -5.63
N ASP A 36 6.84 10.48 -6.78
CA ASP A 36 6.31 10.08 -8.08
C ASP A 36 6.56 8.58 -8.33
N ALA A 37 7.60 7.98 -7.74
CA ALA A 37 7.97 6.58 -7.96
C ALA A 37 6.97 5.58 -7.37
N LYS A 38 6.40 5.85 -6.19
CA LYS A 38 5.34 5.01 -5.60
C LYS A 38 4.01 5.17 -6.31
N ILE A 39 3.66 6.40 -6.69
CA ILE A 39 2.48 6.66 -7.51
C ILE A 39 2.61 5.91 -8.84
N ASN A 40 3.76 6.02 -9.52
CA ASN A 40 4.00 5.33 -10.79
C ASN A 40 3.98 3.80 -10.64
N ARG A 41 4.57 3.24 -9.58
CA ARG A 41 4.52 1.79 -9.32
C ARG A 41 3.09 1.29 -9.08
N ASP A 42 2.29 2.03 -8.33
CA ASP A 42 0.90 1.65 -8.07
C ASP A 42 0.05 1.77 -9.34
N ILE A 43 0.28 2.79 -10.17
CA ILE A 43 -0.31 2.92 -11.51
C ILE A 43 0.08 1.71 -12.39
N ASP A 44 1.36 1.36 -12.45
CA ASP A 44 1.86 0.25 -13.26
C ASP A 44 1.29 -1.11 -12.81
N ASN A 45 0.97 -1.24 -11.52
CA ASN A 45 0.28 -2.40 -10.96
C ASN A 45 -1.25 -2.35 -11.07
N GLY A 46 -1.80 -1.36 -11.79
CA GLY A 46 -3.25 -1.21 -12.04
C GLY A 46 -4.05 -0.78 -10.81
N ILE A 47 -3.40 -0.19 -9.80
CA ILE A 47 -4.05 0.30 -8.58
C ILE A 47 -4.66 1.67 -8.85
N ASP A 48 -5.96 1.82 -8.60
CA ASP A 48 -6.64 3.11 -8.67
C ASP A 48 -6.15 4.04 -7.53
N ILE A 49 -5.35 5.03 -7.92
CA ILE A 49 -4.75 6.03 -7.03
C ILE A 49 -5.82 6.86 -6.31
N ALA A 50 -6.96 7.12 -6.94
CA ALA A 50 -8.06 7.88 -6.35
C ALA A 50 -8.81 7.04 -5.30
N ALA A 51 -9.01 5.74 -5.56
CA ALA A 51 -9.66 4.81 -4.63
C ALA A 51 -8.78 4.47 -3.41
N LYS A 52 -7.45 4.48 -3.55
CA LYS A 52 -6.52 4.33 -2.42
C LYS A 52 -6.50 5.53 -1.47
N GLY A 53 -7.21 6.61 -1.81
CA GLY A 53 -7.23 7.82 -1.00
C GLY A 53 -5.84 8.43 -0.86
N TYR A 54 -5.02 8.37 -1.93
CA TYR A 54 -3.77 9.10 -1.99
C TYR A 54 -4.07 10.58 -1.75
N THR A 55 -4.00 11.01 -0.50
CA THR A 55 -3.82 12.40 -0.13
C THR A 55 -2.46 12.75 -0.68
N THR A 56 -2.44 13.43 -1.83
CA THR A 56 -1.33 14.14 -2.49
C THR A 56 0.07 13.78 -2.02
N PRO A 57 1.00 13.43 -2.95
CA PRO A 57 2.27 12.75 -2.68
C PRO A 57 2.87 13.23 -1.38
N ARG A 58 3.15 12.33 -0.42
CA ARG A 58 3.67 12.65 0.93
C ARG A 58 4.61 13.85 0.82
N LYS A 59 4.10 15.06 1.09
CA LYS A 59 4.78 16.31 0.69
C LYS A 59 6.07 16.57 1.47
N LEU A 60 6.44 15.67 2.38
CA LEU A 60 7.49 15.80 3.36
C LEU A 60 8.09 14.41 3.62
N PHE A 61 8.84 13.85 2.68
CA PHE A 61 9.63 12.66 2.98
C PHE A 61 10.74 12.97 3.98
N LEU A 62 10.95 12.01 4.88
CA LEU A 62 12.23 11.89 5.56
C LEU A 62 13.28 11.55 4.50
N GLY A 63 14.38 12.28 4.53
CA GLY A 63 15.54 12.05 3.66
C GLY A 63 16.81 12.11 4.50
N ALA A 64 17.82 11.36 4.10
CA ALA A 64 19.13 11.40 4.74
C ALA A 64 19.86 12.72 4.48
N LEU A 65 19.48 13.43 3.41
CA LEU A 65 20.08 14.70 3.03
C LEU A 65 19.29 15.88 3.61
N GLU A 66 20.02 16.90 4.04
CA GLU A 66 19.48 18.18 4.51
C GLU A 66 20.01 19.30 3.61
N GLU A 67 19.10 20.17 3.16
CA GLU A 67 19.42 21.36 2.40
C GLU A 67 19.78 22.52 3.35
N ILE A 68 20.96 23.09 3.16
CA ILE A 68 21.44 24.27 3.88
C ILE A 68 21.44 25.45 2.92
N VAL A 69 20.55 26.42 3.16
CA VAL A 69 20.43 27.64 2.34
C VAL A 69 20.98 28.83 3.13
N GLY A 70 21.95 29.53 2.54
CA GLY A 70 22.49 30.78 3.06
C GLY A 70 22.27 31.94 2.11
N THR A 71 21.94 33.12 2.63
CA THR A 71 21.86 34.37 1.85
C THR A 71 23.23 34.84 1.35
N THR A 72 24.31 34.32 1.94
CA THR A 72 25.67 34.38 1.40
C THR A 72 26.35 33.02 1.49
N LEU A 73 27.38 32.78 0.68
CA LEU A 73 28.20 31.56 0.80
C LEU A 73 28.80 31.40 2.21
N GLN A 74 29.29 32.49 2.83
CA GLN A 74 29.84 32.44 4.18
C GLN A 74 28.80 31.96 5.21
N LEU A 75 27.56 32.45 5.10
CA LEU A 75 26.49 32.04 6.01
C LEU A 75 26.08 30.58 5.78
N ALA A 76 26.04 30.12 4.53
CA ALA A 76 25.79 28.71 4.21
C ALA A 76 26.89 27.81 4.80
N LEU A 77 28.17 28.19 4.65
CA LEU A 77 29.30 27.45 5.21
C LEU A 77 29.28 27.42 6.74
N ASN A 78 28.95 28.54 7.40
CA ASN A 78 28.83 28.57 8.86
C ASN A 78 27.71 27.65 9.35
N ALA A 79 26.56 27.62 8.68
CA ALA A 79 25.46 26.73 9.01
C ALA A 79 25.83 25.25 8.77
N ALA A 80 26.50 24.96 7.64
CA ALA A 80 27.01 23.62 7.36
C ALA A 80 28.04 23.17 8.40
N GLN A 81 28.96 24.05 8.82
CA GLN A 81 29.95 23.76 9.86
C GLN A 81 29.27 23.40 11.18
N ALA A 82 28.27 24.17 11.62
CA ALA A 82 27.54 23.88 12.86
C ALA A 82 26.87 22.49 12.83
N ARG A 83 26.36 22.07 11.66
CA ARG A 83 25.80 20.72 11.50
C ARG A 83 26.87 19.64 11.47
N ILE A 84 28.01 19.90 10.82
CA ILE A 84 29.16 18.98 10.81
C ILE A 84 29.69 18.77 12.24
N ASP A 85 29.77 19.85 13.03
CA ASP A 85 30.16 19.78 14.44
C ASP A 85 29.15 18.96 15.28
N ALA A 86 27.89 18.93 14.87
CA ALA A 86 26.85 18.08 15.45
C ALA A 86 26.86 16.63 14.92
N GLY A 87 27.83 16.25 14.08
CA GLY A 87 28.00 14.89 13.55
C GLY A 87 27.43 14.66 12.15
N ALA A 88 26.99 15.71 11.45
CA ALA A 88 26.64 15.62 10.03
C ALA A 88 27.89 15.45 9.15
N LYS A 89 27.71 15.03 7.90
CA LYS A 89 28.80 14.92 6.91
C LYS A 89 28.47 15.75 5.69
N LEU A 90 29.47 16.34 5.03
CA LEU A 90 29.25 17.01 3.74
C LEU A 90 28.72 15.99 2.73
N TYR A 91 27.66 16.31 2.00
CA TYR A 91 27.20 15.47 0.91
C TYR A 91 28.06 15.71 -0.33
N THR A 92 28.60 14.63 -0.89
CA THR A 92 29.47 14.67 -2.08
C THR A 92 28.92 13.83 -3.23
N GLY A 93 27.67 13.39 -3.15
CA GLY A 93 27.03 12.61 -4.21
C GLY A 93 26.56 13.49 -5.38
N GLY A 94 26.20 12.84 -6.48
CA GLY A 94 25.85 13.53 -7.73
C GLY A 94 24.37 13.85 -7.92
N SER A 95 23.47 13.38 -7.04
CA SER A 95 22.02 13.65 -7.16
C SER A 95 21.68 15.11 -6.89
N ASP A 96 22.40 15.74 -5.96
CA ASP A 96 22.13 17.08 -5.46
C ASP A 96 23.44 17.85 -5.39
N ILE A 97 23.58 18.84 -6.27
CA ILE A 97 24.82 19.57 -6.46
C ILE A 97 24.73 20.90 -5.72
N ALA A 98 25.74 21.18 -4.90
CA ALA A 98 25.91 22.48 -4.26
C ALA A 98 25.90 23.59 -5.33
N ARG A 99 25.12 24.64 -5.10
CA ARG A 99 24.95 25.73 -6.07
C ARG A 99 25.01 27.09 -5.41
N THR A 100 25.51 28.07 -6.15
CA THR A 100 25.46 29.48 -5.77
C THR A 100 24.45 30.21 -6.64
N PHE A 101 23.76 31.19 -6.07
CA PHE A 101 22.80 32.03 -6.80
C PHE A 101 22.90 33.47 -6.29
N GLY A 102 23.35 34.38 -7.17
CA GLY A 102 23.74 35.72 -6.74
C GLY A 102 24.83 35.64 -5.66
N LEU A 103 24.57 36.21 -4.48
CA LEU A 103 25.45 36.07 -3.31
C LEU A 103 25.17 34.79 -2.50
N GLY A 104 23.98 34.21 -2.65
CA GLY A 104 23.51 33.07 -1.86
C GLY A 104 24.14 31.75 -2.29
N ALA A 105 24.01 30.75 -1.43
CA ALA A 105 24.46 29.39 -1.69
C ALA A 105 23.50 28.36 -1.08
N VAL A 106 23.37 27.24 -1.78
CA VAL A 106 22.74 26.02 -1.28
C VAL A 106 23.83 24.94 -1.18
N LEU A 107 23.96 24.35 0.00
CA LEU A 107 24.81 23.21 0.29
C LEU A 107 23.95 22.04 0.73
N TYR A 108 24.44 20.83 0.54
CA TYR A 108 23.78 19.62 1.01
C TYR A 108 24.68 18.90 2.01
N ILE A 109 24.08 18.40 3.08
CA ILE A 109 24.76 17.59 4.09
C ILE A 109 23.99 16.29 4.30
N VAL A 110 24.70 15.24 4.71
CA VAL A 110 24.12 14.02 5.24
C VAL A 110 23.88 14.24 6.73
N LYS A 111 22.64 14.03 7.18
CA LYS A 111 22.26 14.15 8.60
C LYS A 111 23.16 13.33 9.53
N PRO A 112 23.31 13.71 10.80
CA PRO A 112 23.97 12.88 11.81
C PRO A 112 23.37 11.47 11.88
N GLU A 113 24.19 10.46 12.19
CA GLU A 113 23.75 9.06 12.28
C GLU A 113 22.66 8.84 13.34
N SER A 114 22.65 9.64 14.41
CA SER A 114 21.59 9.62 15.43
C SER A 114 20.23 10.08 14.88
N GLU A 115 20.20 11.14 14.08
CA GLU A 115 18.98 11.61 13.42
C GLU A 115 18.51 10.61 12.35
N GLN A 116 19.44 10.05 11.58
CA GLN A 116 19.11 9.00 10.61
C GLN A 116 18.52 7.75 11.27
N ALA A 117 19.00 7.35 12.45
CA ALA A 117 18.47 6.21 13.16
C ALA A 117 16.99 6.39 13.58
N GLU A 118 16.61 7.60 14.01
CA GLU A 118 15.21 7.92 14.34
C GLU A 118 14.32 7.98 13.08
N ASP A 119 14.85 8.53 11.98
CA ASP A 119 14.16 8.51 10.69
C ASP A 119 13.92 7.06 10.21
N ILE A 120 14.94 6.20 10.28
CA ILE A 120 14.87 4.78 9.88
C ILE A 120 13.82 4.02 10.70
N LYS A 121 13.74 4.26 12.01
CA LYS A 121 12.69 3.67 12.87
C LYS A 121 11.30 4.10 12.41
N THR A 122 11.13 5.37 12.07
CA THR A 122 9.85 5.92 11.60
C THR A 122 9.46 5.29 10.27
N ILE A 123 10.38 5.23 9.30
CA ILE A 123 10.16 4.60 7.99
C ILE A 123 9.78 3.12 8.16
N THR A 124 10.54 2.39 8.97
CA THR A 124 10.29 0.96 9.21
C THR A 124 8.91 0.72 9.81
N LYS A 125 8.52 1.56 10.77
CA LYS A 125 7.20 1.50 11.40
C LYS A 125 6.08 1.74 10.38
N GLU A 126 6.19 2.80 9.58
CA GLU A 126 5.19 3.12 8.56
C GLU A 126 5.05 2.02 7.49
N VAL A 127 6.17 1.44 7.04
CA VAL A 127 6.15 0.32 6.08
C VAL A 127 5.45 -0.90 6.67
N ASN A 128 5.71 -1.22 7.94
CA ASN A 128 5.05 -2.34 8.62
C ASN A 128 3.54 -2.12 8.80
N GLU A 129 3.14 -0.92 9.23
CA GLU A 129 1.73 -0.56 9.37
C GLU A 129 1.00 -0.65 8.03
N GLN A 130 1.58 -0.12 6.95
CA GLN A 130 1.00 -0.21 5.61
C GLN A 130 0.94 -1.66 5.12
N TYR A 131 2.00 -2.45 5.30
CA TYR A 131 2.03 -3.85 4.88
C TYR A 131 0.93 -4.68 5.57
N THR A 132 0.74 -4.44 6.87
CA THR A 132 -0.33 -5.09 7.65
C THR A 132 -1.71 -4.68 7.13
N ALA A 133 -1.93 -3.38 6.94
CA ALA A 133 -3.19 -2.86 6.39
C ALA A 133 -3.50 -3.41 4.99
N ASP A 134 -2.49 -3.57 4.13
CA ASP A 134 -2.64 -4.13 2.79
C ASP A 134 -3.01 -5.62 2.82
N ILE A 135 -2.46 -6.39 3.77
CA ILE A 135 -2.84 -7.79 3.99
C ILE A 135 -4.29 -7.87 4.47
N ASP A 136 -4.66 -7.06 5.46
CA ASP A 136 -6.02 -7.07 6.01
C ASP A 136 -7.05 -6.69 4.95
N ALA A 137 -6.79 -5.61 4.19
CA ALA A 137 -7.65 -5.19 3.09
C ALA A 137 -7.76 -6.25 1.97
N HIS A 138 -6.69 -6.98 1.66
CA HIS A 138 -6.75 -8.11 0.73
C HIS A 138 -7.63 -9.23 1.28
N ASN A 139 -7.45 -9.58 2.54
CA ASN A 139 -8.18 -10.67 3.18
C ASN A 139 -9.68 -10.35 3.30
N GLU A 140 -10.05 -9.11 3.65
CA GLU A 140 -11.45 -8.68 3.66
C GLU A 140 -12.10 -8.79 2.28
N LYS A 141 -11.39 -8.44 1.21
CA LYS A 141 -11.89 -8.61 -0.17
C LYS A 141 -12.10 -10.09 -0.51
N VAL A 142 -11.15 -10.95 -0.13
CA VAL A 142 -11.28 -12.40 -0.32
C VAL A 142 -12.50 -12.93 0.44
N PHE A 143 -12.71 -12.53 1.69
CA PHE A 143 -13.89 -12.92 2.46
C PHE A 143 -15.20 -12.44 1.82
N ALA A 144 -15.25 -11.19 1.33
CA ALA A 144 -16.43 -10.68 0.66
C ALA A 144 -16.76 -11.47 -0.63
N GLN A 145 -15.75 -11.84 -1.40
CA GLN A 145 -15.91 -12.66 -2.61
C GLN A 145 -16.39 -14.08 -2.29
N GLU A 146 -15.82 -14.72 -1.26
CA GLU A 146 -16.27 -16.03 -0.76
C GLU A 146 -17.72 -15.97 -0.25
N ALA A 147 -18.08 -14.94 0.51
CA ALA A 147 -19.43 -14.77 1.03
C ALA A 147 -20.48 -14.62 -0.09
N GLU A 148 -20.16 -13.86 -1.14
CA GLU A 148 -21.04 -13.73 -2.31
C GLU A 148 -21.12 -15.03 -3.12
N ALA A 149 -20.01 -15.77 -3.26
CA ALA A 149 -20.01 -17.08 -3.91
C ALA A 149 -20.89 -18.08 -3.15
N LEU A 150 -20.76 -18.16 -1.82
CA LEU A 150 -21.56 -19.04 -0.97
C LEU A 150 -23.06 -18.69 -1.02
N LYS A 151 -23.41 -17.40 -0.98
CA LYS A 151 -24.83 -16.98 -1.14
C LYS A 151 -25.40 -17.43 -2.49
N ALA A 152 -24.62 -17.33 -3.57
CA ALA A 152 -25.05 -17.76 -4.89
C ALA A 152 -25.25 -19.28 -4.96
N GLU A 153 -24.36 -20.05 -4.33
CA GLU A 153 -24.48 -21.50 -4.21
C GLU A 153 -25.70 -21.91 -3.37
N GLU A 154 -25.91 -21.30 -2.21
CA GLU A 154 -27.08 -21.55 -1.36
C GLU A 154 -28.39 -21.21 -2.08
N ALA A 155 -28.43 -20.10 -2.83
CA ALA A 155 -29.60 -19.73 -3.63
C ALA A 155 -29.89 -20.74 -4.75
N ALA A 156 -28.85 -21.26 -5.41
CA ALA A 156 -28.98 -22.28 -6.44
C ALA A 156 -29.49 -23.61 -5.85
N ILE A 157 -28.95 -24.03 -4.70
CA ILE A 157 -29.41 -25.23 -3.97
C ILE A 157 -30.87 -25.07 -3.55
N ALA A 158 -31.25 -23.92 -2.98
CA ALA A 158 -32.62 -23.65 -2.58
C ALA A 158 -33.59 -23.65 -3.77
N ALA A 159 -33.18 -23.11 -4.92
CA ALA A 159 -33.98 -23.14 -6.15
C ALA A 159 -34.15 -24.57 -6.67
N GLN A 160 -33.09 -25.38 -6.63
CA GLN A 160 -33.15 -26.78 -7.04
C GLN A 160 -34.07 -27.60 -6.12
N LEU A 161 -33.96 -27.43 -4.80
CA LEU A 161 -34.82 -28.12 -3.84
C LEU A 161 -36.30 -27.77 -4.03
N ARG A 162 -36.63 -26.49 -4.27
CA ARG A 162 -38.01 -26.08 -4.58
C ARG A 162 -38.53 -26.73 -5.87
N ALA A 163 -37.72 -26.77 -6.92
CA ALA A 163 -38.11 -27.39 -8.17
C ALA A 163 -38.34 -28.91 -8.00
N GLU A 164 -37.51 -29.59 -7.21
CA GLU A 164 -37.69 -31.01 -6.89
C GLU A 164 -38.95 -31.27 -6.05
N ASP A 165 -39.24 -30.41 -5.07
CA ASP A 165 -40.45 -30.51 -4.24
C ASP A 165 -41.72 -30.26 -5.06
N GLU A 166 -41.72 -29.26 -5.95
CA GLU A 166 -42.84 -29.01 -6.88
C GLU A 166 -43.09 -30.19 -7.82
N GLN A 167 -42.02 -30.78 -8.38
CA GLN A 167 -42.12 -31.98 -9.22
C GLN A 167 -42.71 -33.18 -8.46
N ARG A 168 -42.28 -33.39 -7.21
CA ARG A 168 -42.84 -34.46 -6.35
C ARG A 168 -44.32 -34.22 -6.05
N ALA A 169 -44.68 -32.99 -5.68
CA ALA A 169 -46.07 -32.62 -5.40
C ALA A 169 -46.97 -32.84 -6.62
N GLN A 170 -46.51 -32.44 -7.82
CA GLN A 170 -47.26 -32.64 -9.06
C GLN A 170 -47.39 -34.13 -9.40
N ALA A 171 -46.32 -34.91 -9.26
CA ALA A 171 -46.35 -36.36 -9.52
C ALA A 171 -47.33 -37.10 -8.58
N ASP A 172 -47.38 -36.73 -7.30
CA ASP A 172 -48.33 -37.31 -6.35
C ASP A 172 -49.77 -36.85 -6.59
N PHE A 173 -49.98 -35.61 -7.00
CA PHE A 173 -51.28 -35.13 -7.45
C PHE A 173 -51.77 -35.94 -8.67
N ASP A 174 -50.93 -36.13 -9.69
CA ASP A 174 -51.26 -36.90 -10.88
C ASP A 174 -51.60 -38.37 -10.56
N LYS A 175 -50.88 -38.99 -9.62
CA LYS A 175 -51.22 -40.33 -9.11
C LYS A 175 -52.61 -40.35 -8.50
N ARG A 176 -52.96 -39.36 -7.66
CA ARG A 176 -54.29 -39.26 -7.03
C ARG A 176 -55.38 -39.03 -8.07
N VAL A 177 -55.15 -38.19 -9.08
CA VAL A 177 -56.08 -37.98 -10.20
C VAL A 177 -56.32 -39.28 -10.96
N ARG A 178 -55.25 -40.01 -11.33
CA ARG A 178 -55.37 -41.30 -12.03
C ARG A 178 -56.10 -42.36 -11.20
N ALA A 179 -55.84 -42.44 -9.90
CA ALA A 179 -56.54 -43.35 -9.00
C ALA A 179 -58.04 -43.04 -8.93
N ARG A 180 -58.40 -41.75 -8.85
CA ARG A 180 -59.79 -41.28 -8.83
C ARG A 180 -60.54 -41.58 -10.13
N MET A 181 -59.89 -41.37 -11.28
CA MET A 181 -60.44 -41.70 -12.60
C MET A 181 -60.67 -43.20 -12.81
N LYS A 182 -59.84 -44.07 -12.22
CA LYS A 182 -60.03 -45.54 -12.28
C LYS A 182 -61.09 -46.06 -11.30
N GLY A 183 -61.31 -45.35 -10.19
CA GLY A 183 -62.30 -45.71 -9.16
C GLY A 183 -63.71 -45.15 -9.40
N ALA A 184 -63.89 -44.23 -10.36
CA ALA A 184 -65.20 -43.76 -10.78
C ALA A 184 -65.87 -44.79 -11.71
N LYS A 185 -66.63 -45.71 -11.11
CA LYS A 185 -67.63 -46.57 -11.78
C LYS A 185 -68.93 -46.49 -11.02
#